data_AF-A0A931HJN5-F1
#
_entry.id   AF-A0A931HJN5-F1
#
_cell.length_a   1.000
_cell.length_b   1.000
_cell.length_c   1.000
_cell.angle_alpha   90.00
_cell.angle_beta   90.00
_cell.angle_gamma   90.00
#
_symmetry.space_group_name_H-M   'P 1'
#
loop_
_entity.id
_entity.type
_entity.pdbx_description
1 polymer ?
#
loop_
_entity_poly.entity_id
_entity_poly.type
_entity_poly.pdbx_seq_one_letter_code
_entity_poly.pdbx_strand_id
1 'polypeptide(L)'
;MTAAPEGPGRWAGIGTGIGSWPGVDARESAAVILGELAALPHLVELPARGLGADMIGRASALLVDLHLDGTTTGYRLTGRRGTIAARAEDLLNQDLDAFEEAWENAGLGPGPTVKVQSAGPLTLAAHTELVTGRRVLTDPGAVRDLSESLGEGLSRHAAEVTRRTGATVVVQLDEPALPDVLAGTLTGRTILESVAAMPEPETQHVLDTTIEATRRSVAVHCCGGTVPTGLLRASAADAVALDVARVSAADLDGIGELLDSGTTLLLGLIPTTAPATPPTWRQVAAPAVTLIDRLGFPRAALR
;
A
#
# COMPACT_ATOMS: atom_id res chain seq x y z
N MET A 1 7.79 14.25 -31.57
CA MET A 1 7.08 14.76 -30.39
C MET A 1 5.91 13.83 -30.11
N THR A 2 6.19 12.71 -29.47
CA THR A 2 5.18 11.82 -28.90
C THR A 2 4.71 12.47 -27.60
N ALA A 3 3.41 12.73 -27.51
CA ALA A 3 2.80 13.24 -26.30
C ALA A 3 3.14 12.32 -25.11
N ALA A 4 3.48 12.92 -23.96
CA ALA A 4 3.60 12.20 -22.70
C ALA A 4 2.29 11.48 -22.38
N PRO A 5 2.30 10.35 -21.66
CA PRO A 5 1.07 9.73 -21.18
C PRO A 5 0.47 10.61 -20.08
N GLU A 6 -0.30 11.62 -20.45
CA GLU A 6 -1.13 12.39 -19.53
C GLU A 6 -2.43 11.60 -19.26
N GLY A 7 -2.35 10.73 -18.25
CA GLY A 7 -3.48 10.05 -17.63
C GLY A 7 -3.02 9.37 -16.34
N PRO A 8 -3.89 9.23 -15.32
CA PRO A 8 -3.56 8.44 -14.14
C PRO A 8 -3.20 7.02 -14.61
N GLY A 9 -2.04 6.52 -14.20
CA GLY A 9 -1.53 5.22 -14.64
C GLY A 9 -2.58 4.14 -14.46
N ARG A 10 -2.79 3.29 -15.48
CA ARG A 10 -3.77 2.21 -15.36
C ARG A 10 -3.19 1.07 -14.55
N TRP A 11 -3.95 0.57 -13.59
CA TRP A 11 -3.74 -0.76 -13.00
C TRP A 11 -3.94 -1.79 -14.11
N ALA A 12 -2.83 -2.21 -14.71
CA ALA A 12 -2.80 -3.16 -15.81
C ALA A 12 -1.58 -4.08 -15.64
N GLY A 13 -1.78 -5.38 -15.86
CA GLY A 13 -0.72 -6.38 -15.81
C GLY A 13 -1.20 -7.70 -15.21
N ILE A 14 -0.61 -8.80 -15.66
CA ILE A 14 -1.00 -10.18 -15.31
C ILE A 14 -0.63 -10.51 -13.83
N GLY A 15 0.19 -9.68 -13.18
CA GLY A 15 0.52 -9.81 -11.76
C GLY A 15 1.53 -8.78 -11.25
N THR A 16 1.47 -8.48 -9.96
CA THR A 16 2.45 -7.67 -9.20
C THR A 16 2.60 -8.24 -7.79
N GLY A 17 3.65 -7.87 -7.05
CA GLY A 17 3.84 -8.30 -5.64
C GLY A 17 3.11 -7.38 -4.67
N ILE A 18 2.71 -7.86 -3.49
CA ILE A 18 1.94 -7.03 -2.53
C ILE A 18 2.80 -5.95 -1.84
N GLY A 19 4.12 -6.14 -1.76
CA GLY A 19 5.05 -5.06 -1.45
C GLY A 19 6.25 -5.47 -0.61
N SER A 20 6.06 -6.32 0.41
CA SER A 20 7.17 -6.78 1.25
C SER A 20 7.98 -7.89 0.60
N TRP A 21 9.31 -7.75 0.62
CA TRP A 21 10.27 -8.73 0.11
C TRP A 21 11.07 -9.38 1.26
N PRO A 22 11.25 -10.71 1.26
CA PRO A 22 12.08 -11.37 2.26
C PRO A 22 13.57 -11.11 1.99
N GLY A 23 14.28 -10.60 3.00
CA GLY A 23 15.72 -10.33 2.92
C GLY A 23 16.06 -8.85 3.01
N VAL A 24 17.30 -8.51 2.70
CA VAL A 24 17.88 -7.18 2.95
C VAL A 24 18.56 -6.55 1.73
N ASP A 25 18.68 -7.29 0.62
CA ASP A 25 19.41 -6.84 -0.57
C ASP A 25 18.48 -6.12 -1.56
N ALA A 26 18.67 -4.81 -1.69
CA ALA A 26 17.91 -3.96 -2.61
C ALA A 26 18.22 -4.23 -4.09
N ARG A 27 19.47 -4.61 -4.43
CA ARG A 27 19.85 -4.89 -5.81
C ARG A 27 19.31 -6.22 -6.28
N GLU A 28 19.45 -7.25 -5.45
CA GLU A 28 18.91 -8.57 -5.75
C GLU A 28 17.39 -8.50 -5.94
N SER A 29 16.68 -7.85 -5.00
CA SER A 29 15.23 -7.69 -5.11
C SER A 29 14.82 -6.90 -6.35
N ALA A 30 15.46 -5.76 -6.64
CA ALA A 30 15.16 -4.99 -7.85
C ALA A 30 15.38 -5.79 -9.15
N ALA A 31 16.49 -6.53 -9.24
CA ALA A 31 16.81 -7.35 -10.41
C ALA A 31 15.76 -8.47 -10.61
N VAL A 32 15.36 -9.15 -9.54
CA VAL A 32 14.33 -10.20 -9.62
C VAL A 32 12.98 -9.61 -10.00
N ILE A 33 12.57 -8.51 -9.40
CA ILE A 33 11.28 -7.89 -9.70
C ILE A 33 11.19 -7.43 -11.16
N LEU A 34 12.23 -6.80 -11.70
CA LEU A 34 12.23 -6.38 -13.09
C LEU A 34 12.34 -7.55 -14.07
N GLY A 35 13.00 -8.65 -13.68
CA GLY A 35 13.08 -9.88 -14.47
C GLY A 35 11.75 -10.65 -14.52
N GLU A 36 11.03 -10.73 -13.40
CA GLU A 36 9.87 -11.61 -13.24
C GLU A 36 8.51 -10.90 -13.40
N LEU A 37 8.42 -9.61 -13.05
CA LEU A 37 7.18 -8.82 -13.05
C LEU A 37 7.17 -7.74 -14.13
N ALA A 38 7.53 -8.10 -15.36
CA ALA A 38 7.73 -7.16 -16.46
C ALA A 38 6.50 -6.28 -16.82
N ALA A 39 5.28 -6.67 -16.43
CA ALA A 39 4.07 -5.90 -16.72
C ALA A 39 3.78 -4.78 -15.70
N LEU A 40 4.08 -5.02 -14.43
CA LEU A 40 3.83 -4.08 -13.33
C LEU A 40 4.89 -4.30 -12.22
N PRO A 41 6.17 -3.99 -12.49
CA PRO A 41 7.21 -4.06 -11.49
C PRO A 41 6.92 -3.07 -10.36
N HIS A 42 7.45 -3.35 -9.18
CA HIS A 42 7.21 -2.51 -8.01
C HIS A 42 8.47 -2.25 -7.21
N LEU A 43 8.51 -1.09 -6.56
CA LEU A 43 9.54 -0.81 -5.56
C LEU A 43 9.20 -1.56 -4.27
N VAL A 44 9.98 -2.58 -3.94
CA VAL A 44 9.73 -3.43 -2.76
C VAL A 44 10.02 -2.71 -1.44
N GLU A 45 9.40 -3.20 -0.38
CA GLU A 45 9.76 -2.92 1.00
C GLU A 45 10.65 -4.05 1.54
N LEU A 46 11.71 -3.70 2.27
CA LEU A 46 12.68 -4.65 2.82
C LEU A 46 12.71 -4.55 4.36
N PRO A 47 11.65 -5.04 5.04
CA PRO A 47 11.48 -4.86 6.49
C PRO A 47 12.58 -5.55 7.32
N ALA A 48 13.26 -6.58 6.78
CA ALA A 48 14.34 -7.27 7.50
C ALA A 48 15.59 -6.40 7.72
N ARG A 49 15.67 -5.20 7.12
CA ARG A 49 16.71 -4.19 7.40
C ARG A 49 16.50 -3.46 8.75
N GLY A 50 15.45 -3.82 9.48
CA GLY A 50 15.19 -3.40 10.86
C GLY A 50 14.37 -2.11 10.95
N LEU A 51 14.47 -1.42 12.08
CA LEU A 51 13.71 -0.20 12.35
C LEU A 51 13.92 0.86 11.26
N GLY A 52 12.84 1.52 10.87
CA GLY A 52 12.79 2.46 9.75
C GLY A 52 12.66 1.80 8.37
N ALA A 53 12.81 0.48 8.26
CA ALA A 53 12.62 -0.27 7.02
C ALA A 53 11.27 -0.98 6.94
N ASP A 54 10.61 -1.21 8.09
CA ASP A 54 9.25 -1.74 8.14
C ASP A 54 8.23 -0.73 7.60
N MET A 55 7.04 -1.23 7.26
CA MET A 55 5.96 -0.47 6.61
C MET A 55 5.62 0.86 7.32
N ILE A 56 5.65 0.88 8.66
CA ILE A 56 5.34 2.10 9.44
C ILE A 56 6.56 3.01 9.48
N GLY A 57 7.73 2.47 9.82
CA GLY A 57 8.97 3.25 9.90
C GLY A 57 9.37 3.89 8.56
N ARG A 58 9.17 3.18 7.46
CA ARG A 58 9.46 3.63 6.09
C ARG A 58 8.62 4.83 5.69
N ALA A 59 7.39 4.96 6.20
CA ALA A 59 6.56 6.12 5.96
C ALA A 59 7.19 7.44 6.44
N SER A 60 8.12 7.37 7.41
CA SER A 60 8.89 8.55 7.86
C SER A 60 9.71 9.20 6.73
N ALA A 61 10.10 8.43 5.71
CA ALA A 61 10.80 8.94 4.52
C ALA A 61 9.87 9.59 3.50
N LEU A 62 8.56 9.38 3.63
CA LEU A 62 7.55 9.89 2.71
C LEU A 62 6.86 11.13 3.27
N LEU A 63 6.67 11.23 4.59
CA LEU A 63 6.08 12.40 5.23
C LEU A 63 6.93 13.66 5.02
N VAL A 64 6.30 14.76 4.60
CA VAL A 64 6.99 15.99 4.16
C VAL A 64 7.23 16.98 5.31
N ASP A 65 6.23 17.15 6.18
CA ASP A 65 6.28 18.11 7.30
C ASP A 65 6.16 17.43 8.67
N LEU A 66 6.14 16.10 8.66
CA LEU A 66 6.05 15.26 9.85
C LEU A 66 7.16 14.21 9.79
N HIS A 67 7.66 13.82 10.95
CA HIS A 67 8.66 12.77 11.05
C HIS A 67 8.21 11.72 12.05
N LEU A 68 8.72 10.50 11.89
CA LEU A 68 8.61 9.45 12.90
C LEU A 68 9.92 9.25 13.63
N ASP A 69 9.79 9.01 14.93
CA ASP A 69 10.87 8.54 15.79
C ASP A 69 10.46 7.29 16.55
N GLY A 70 11.45 6.52 17.01
CA GLY A 70 11.22 5.25 17.69
C GLY A 70 10.78 5.45 19.15
N THR A 71 9.88 4.58 19.62
CA THR A 71 9.54 4.44 21.04
C THR A 71 9.82 3.01 21.50
N THR A 72 9.59 2.73 22.78
CA THR A 72 9.65 1.36 23.31
C THR A 72 8.56 0.44 22.75
N THR A 73 7.49 1.02 22.19
CA THR A 73 6.28 0.31 21.76
C THR A 73 5.98 0.44 20.26
N GLY A 74 6.70 1.30 19.53
CA GLY A 74 6.47 1.52 18.11
C GLY A 74 7.06 2.83 17.61
N TYR A 75 6.24 3.65 16.94
CA TYR A 75 6.63 4.92 16.34
C TYR A 75 5.82 6.08 16.90
N ARG A 76 6.42 7.27 16.92
CA ARG A 76 5.82 8.51 17.39
C ARG A 76 6.04 9.64 16.40
N LEU A 77 5.02 10.47 16.17
CA LEU A 77 5.15 11.71 15.41
C LEU A 77 6.03 12.73 16.14
N THR A 78 6.95 13.33 15.39
CA THR A 78 7.85 14.38 15.86
C THR A 78 7.89 15.52 14.83
N GLY A 79 7.95 16.76 15.32
CA GLY A 79 8.16 17.94 14.47
C GLY A 79 9.63 18.19 14.09
N ARG A 80 10.52 17.25 14.38
CA ARG A 80 11.95 17.35 14.04
C ARG A 80 12.43 16.01 13.51
N ARG A 81 13.29 16.08 12.49
CA ARG A 81 13.96 14.94 11.90
C ARG A 81 14.85 14.24 12.94
N GLY A 82 14.49 13.00 13.25
CA GLY A 82 15.22 12.12 14.17
C GLY A 82 16.11 11.10 13.45
N THR A 83 16.66 10.16 14.20
CA THR A 83 17.51 9.09 13.66
C THR A 83 16.72 8.10 12.80
N ILE A 84 15.48 7.79 13.19
CA ILE A 84 14.59 6.91 12.41
C ILE A 84 14.24 7.54 11.07
N ALA A 85 13.84 8.81 11.05
CA ALA A 85 13.56 9.53 9.81
C ALA A 85 14.78 9.53 8.88
N ALA A 86 15.96 9.88 9.42
CA ALA A 86 17.20 9.86 8.64
C ALA A 86 17.51 8.47 8.05
N ARG A 87 17.35 7.43 8.87
CA ARG A 87 17.57 6.05 8.43
C ARG A 87 16.56 5.61 7.37
N ALA A 88 15.28 5.94 7.53
CA ALA A 88 14.25 5.60 6.57
C ALA A 88 14.51 6.26 5.20
N GLU A 89 14.91 7.54 5.20
CA GLU A 89 15.32 8.27 3.99
C GLU A 89 16.53 7.61 3.32
N ASP A 90 17.58 7.29 4.09
CA ASP A 90 18.79 6.63 3.56
C ASP A 90 18.46 5.26 2.94
N LEU A 91 17.58 4.47 3.57
CA LEU A 91 17.13 3.19 3.06
C LEU A 91 16.29 3.34 1.79
N LEU A 92 15.38 4.32 1.74
CA LEU A 92 14.57 4.59 0.56
C LEU A 92 15.42 5.05 -0.62
N ASN A 93 16.44 5.88 -0.37
CA ASN A 93 17.38 6.30 -1.41
C ASN A 93 18.18 5.10 -1.95
N GLN A 94 18.65 4.20 -1.08
CA GLN A 94 19.31 2.97 -1.51
C GLN A 94 18.39 2.07 -2.36
N ASP A 95 17.11 1.98 -2.01
CA ASP A 95 16.13 1.22 -2.79
C ASP A 95 15.92 1.84 -4.17
N LEU A 96 15.81 3.17 -4.23
CA LEU A 96 15.65 3.91 -5.49
C LEU A 96 16.88 3.80 -6.39
N ASP A 97 18.09 3.92 -5.83
CA ASP A 97 19.34 3.77 -6.57
C ASP A 97 19.47 2.35 -7.14
N ALA A 98 19.15 1.32 -6.34
CA ALA A 98 19.17 -0.07 -6.80
C ALA A 98 18.11 -0.35 -7.88
N PHE A 99 16.92 0.23 -7.74
CA PHE A 99 15.85 0.09 -8.73
C PHE A 99 16.18 0.79 -10.04
N GLU A 100 16.75 2.00 -10.00
CA GLU A 100 17.21 2.75 -11.17
C GLU A 100 18.35 2.02 -11.89
N GLU A 101 19.35 1.54 -11.15
CA GLU A 101 20.46 0.74 -11.71
C GLU A 101 19.91 -0.50 -12.46
N ALA A 102 18.99 -1.25 -11.83
CA ALA A 102 18.40 -2.42 -12.45
C ALA A 102 17.50 -2.07 -13.66
N TRP A 103 16.81 -0.92 -13.62
CA TRP A 103 15.98 -0.41 -14.71
C TRP A 103 16.81 -0.04 -15.95
N GLU A 104 17.92 0.68 -15.75
CA GLU A 104 18.86 1.04 -16.81
C GLU A 104 19.50 -0.19 -17.44
N ASN A 105 19.95 -1.15 -16.60
CA ASN A 105 20.53 -2.41 -17.06
C ASN A 105 19.55 -3.24 -17.90
N ALA A 106 18.25 -3.20 -17.57
CA ALA A 106 17.21 -3.86 -18.34
C ALA A 106 16.86 -3.13 -19.66
N GLY A 107 17.31 -1.89 -19.84
CA GLY A 107 17.11 -1.13 -21.08
C GLY A 107 15.65 -0.78 -21.37
N LEU A 108 14.83 -0.58 -20.33
CA LEU A 108 13.37 -0.47 -20.45
C LEU A 108 12.89 0.89 -21.01
N GLY A 109 13.71 1.94 -20.95
CA GLY A 109 13.29 3.30 -21.29
C GLY A 109 12.08 3.72 -20.45
N PRO A 110 11.05 4.40 -21.01
CA PRO A 110 9.80 4.69 -20.29
C PRO A 110 9.03 3.45 -19.83
N GLY A 111 9.37 2.26 -20.37
CA GLY A 111 9.04 0.95 -19.83
C GLY A 111 7.58 0.69 -19.43
N PRO A 112 7.35 -0.36 -18.62
CA PRO A 112 6.06 -0.63 -18.00
C PRO A 112 5.73 0.40 -16.91
N THR A 113 4.46 0.45 -16.51
CA THR A 113 4.04 1.18 -15.30
C THR A 113 4.76 0.61 -14.07
N VAL A 114 5.25 1.46 -13.18
CA VAL A 114 5.86 1.07 -11.91
C VAL A 114 4.85 1.28 -10.78
N LYS A 115 4.72 0.29 -9.90
CA LYS A 115 3.96 0.44 -8.66
C LYS A 115 4.88 0.83 -7.51
N VAL A 116 4.47 1.81 -6.72
CA VAL A 116 5.05 2.09 -5.39
C VAL A 116 4.01 1.83 -4.31
N GLN A 117 4.43 1.55 -3.08
CA GLN A 117 3.52 1.37 -1.96
C GLN A 117 3.98 2.04 -0.67
N SER A 118 3.02 2.27 0.22
CA SER A 118 3.20 2.78 1.58
C SER A 118 2.03 2.36 2.48
N ALA A 119 2.26 2.33 3.80
CA ALA A 119 1.17 2.32 4.76
C ALA A 119 0.18 3.45 4.46
N GLY A 120 -1.11 3.13 4.46
CA GLY A 120 -2.17 4.11 4.32
C GLY A 120 -2.33 5.00 5.55
N PRO A 121 -3.01 6.15 5.40
CA PRO A 121 -3.17 7.16 6.45
C PRO A 121 -3.81 6.61 7.73
N LEU A 122 -4.78 5.71 7.63
CA LEU A 122 -5.52 5.19 8.79
C LEU A 122 -4.68 4.17 9.55
N THR A 123 -3.96 3.31 8.83
CA THR A 123 -3.00 2.36 9.39
C THR A 123 -1.84 3.10 10.07
N LEU A 124 -1.31 4.16 9.46
CA LEU A 124 -0.32 5.02 10.11
C LEU A 124 -0.91 5.67 11.37
N ALA A 125 -2.11 6.26 11.30
CA ALA A 125 -2.75 6.88 12.46
C ALA A 125 -3.00 5.88 13.61
N ALA A 126 -3.31 4.62 13.27
CA ALA A 126 -3.52 3.54 14.23
C ALA A 126 -2.23 3.02 14.87
N HIS A 127 -1.09 3.10 14.17
CA HIS A 127 0.19 2.53 14.61
C HIS A 127 1.24 3.57 15.03
N THR A 128 0.90 4.85 14.98
CA THR A 128 1.78 5.93 15.42
C THR A 128 1.19 6.67 16.62
N GLU A 129 2.08 7.16 17.48
CA GLU A 129 1.75 7.88 18.70
C GLU A 129 2.00 9.39 18.54
N LEU A 130 1.20 10.20 19.22
CA LEU A 130 1.49 11.60 19.48
C LEU A 130 2.64 11.73 20.49
N VAL A 131 3.17 12.95 20.65
CA VAL A 131 4.17 13.25 21.71
C VAL A 131 3.64 12.89 23.12
N THR A 132 2.33 12.98 23.32
CA THR A 132 1.65 12.61 24.57
C THR A 132 1.54 11.09 24.78
N GLY A 133 1.91 10.29 23.78
CA GLY A 133 1.79 8.84 23.77
C GLY A 133 0.42 8.32 23.32
N ARG A 134 -0.60 9.14 23.17
CA ARG A 134 -1.89 8.66 22.62
C ARG A 134 -1.73 8.34 21.14
N ARG A 135 -2.53 7.42 20.59
CA ARG A 135 -2.53 7.18 19.14
C ARG A 135 -2.91 8.44 18.38
N VAL A 136 -2.29 8.64 17.22
CA VAL A 136 -2.63 9.73 16.30
C VAL A 136 -4.12 9.66 15.92
N LEU A 137 -4.67 8.46 15.76
CA LEU A 137 -6.10 8.24 15.47
C LEU A 137 -7.07 8.92 16.46
N THR A 138 -6.62 9.24 17.68
CA THR A 138 -7.47 9.89 18.70
C THR A 138 -7.52 11.41 18.60
N ASP A 139 -6.77 12.01 17.66
CA ASP A 139 -6.71 13.46 17.44
C ASP A 139 -7.01 13.77 15.96
N PRO A 140 -8.22 14.25 15.64
CA PRO A 140 -8.62 14.54 14.26
C PRO A 140 -7.71 15.54 13.54
N GLY A 141 -7.14 16.50 14.29
CA GLY A 141 -6.19 17.46 13.73
C GLY A 141 -4.89 16.77 13.29
N ALA A 142 -4.37 15.88 14.14
CA ALA A 142 -3.18 15.10 13.81
C ALA A 142 -3.42 14.09 12.67
N VAL A 143 -4.60 13.48 12.59
CA VAL A 143 -4.97 12.59 11.47
C VAL A 143 -5.00 13.36 10.16
N ARG A 144 -5.62 14.55 10.15
CA ARG A 144 -5.64 15.42 8.96
C ARG A 144 -4.23 15.80 8.51
N ASP A 145 -3.42 16.33 9.43
CA ASP A 145 -2.05 16.76 9.12
C ASP A 145 -1.19 15.57 8.63
N LEU A 146 -1.40 14.36 9.19
CA LEU A 146 -0.78 13.12 8.73
C LEU A 146 -1.21 12.74 7.32
N SER A 147 -2.51 12.77 7.03
CA SER A 147 -3.06 12.42 5.69
C SER A 147 -2.58 13.37 4.60
N GLU A 148 -2.54 14.67 4.88
CA GLU A 148 -2.07 15.69 3.94
C GLU A 148 -0.57 15.53 3.67
N SER A 149 0.23 15.35 4.73
CA SER A 149 1.67 15.14 4.63
C SER A 149 2.02 13.85 3.87
N LEU A 150 1.29 12.76 4.11
CA LEU A 150 1.47 11.50 3.40
C LEU A 150 1.12 11.62 1.91
N GLY A 151 -0.02 12.24 1.59
CA GLY A 151 -0.48 12.40 0.21
C GLY A 151 0.51 13.21 -0.65
N GLU A 152 0.97 14.34 -0.13
CA GLU A 152 2.02 15.16 -0.77
C GLU A 152 3.33 14.37 -0.90
N GLY A 153 3.72 13.65 0.16
CA GLY A 153 4.87 12.76 0.19
C GLY A 153 4.88 11.70 -0.90
N LEU A 154 3.76 11.01 -1.05
CA LEU A 154 3.55 10.01 -2.10
C LEU A 154 3.58 10.62 -3.49
N SER A 155 3.03 11.83 -3.66
CA SER A 155 3.12 12.56 -4.93
C SER A 155 4.58 12.84 -5.32
N ARG A 156 5.39 13.29 -4.35
CA ARG A 156 6.84 13.52 -4.53
C ARG A 156 7.59 12.23 -4.82
N HIS A 157 7.31 11.16 -4.08
CA HIS A 157 7.94 9.86 -4.28
C HIS A 157 7.61 9.27 -5.65
N ALA A 158 6.34 9.37 -6.10
CA ALA A 158 5.95 8.94 -7.43
C ALA A 158 6.62 9.78 -8.53
N ALA A 159 6.77 11.10 -8.32
CA ALA A 159 7.50 11.97 -9.24
C ALA A 159 9.01 11.64 -9.30
N GLU A 160 9.62 11.28 -8.17
CA GLU A 160 11.00 10.81 -8.08
C GLU A 160 11.22 9.55 -8.92
N VAL A 161 10.36 8.53 -8.73
CA VAL A 161 10.42 7.29 -9.50
C VAL A 161 10.19 7.55 -10.99
N THR A 162 9.22 8.41 -11.33
CA THR A 162 8.97 8.83 -12.72
C THR A 162 10.21 9.51 -13.32
N ARG A 163 10.90 10.36 -12.55
CA ARG A 163 12.10 11.08 -13.03
C ARG A 163 13.26 10.12 -13.33
N ARG A 164 13.48 9.13 -12.47
CA ARG A 164 14.58 8.15 -12.60
C ARG A 164 14.34 7.14 -13.72
N THR A 165 13.10 6.66 -13.85
CA THR A 165 12.77 5.55 -14.76
C THR A 165 12.14 5.99 -16.07
N GLY A 166 11.53 7.19 -16.11
CA GLY A 166 10.64 7.61 -17.19
C GLY A 166 9.27 6.92 -17.19
N ALA A 167 9.02 6.00 -16.25
CA ALA A 167 7.80 5.22 -16.19
C ALA A 167 6.62 6.01 -15.62
N THR A 168 5.42 5.59 -16.00
CA THR A 168 4.21 6.00 -15.29
C THR A 168 4.16 5.30 -13.93
N VAL A 169 3.69 5.99 -12.89
CA VAL A 169 3.63 5.44 -11.53
C VAL A 169 2.19 5.32 -11.02
N VAL A 170 1.90 4.18 -10.40
CA VAL A 170 0.67 3.93 -9.62
C VAL A 170 1.02 3.67 -8.15
N VAL A 171 0.11 3.97 -7.24
CA VAL A 171 0.38 3.95 -5.78
C VAL A 171 -0.54 2.95 -5.10
N GLN A 172 0.01 2.06 -4.27
CA GLN A 172 -0.78 1.23 -3.36
C GLN A 172 -0.69 1.78 -1.94
N LEU A 173 -1.85 2.01 -1.31
CA LEU A 173 -1.98 2.31 0.11
C LEU A 173 -2.34 1.04 0.87
N ASP A 174 -1.47 0.64 1.77
CA ASP A 174 -1.67 -0.54 2.62
C ASP A 174 -2.44 -0.18 3.88
N GLU A 175 -3.70 -0.61 3.94
CA GLU A 175 -4.66 -0.34 5.01
C GLU A 175 -5.10 -1.60 5.78
N PRO A 176 -4.19 -2.41 6.35
CA PRO A 176 -4.56 -3.59 7.13
C PRO A 176 -5.33 -3.25 8.42
N ALA A 177 -5.18 -2.03 8.98
CA ALA A 177 -5.83 -1.62 10.21
C ALA A 177 -7.25 -1.06 10.00
N LEU A 178 -7.63 -0.77 8.76
CA LEU A 178 -8.89 -0.11 8.41
C LEU A 178 -10.15 -0.79 9.00
N PRO A 179 -10.30 -2.12 8.96
CA PRO A 179 -11.43 -2.79 9.60
C PRO A 179 -11.49 -2.53 11.12
N ASP A 180 -10.34 -2.55 11.79
CA ASP A 180 -10.28 -2.33 13.24
C ASP A 180 -10.52 -0.86 13.62
N VAL A 181 -10.12 0.08 12.74
CA VAL A 181 -10.42 1.51 12.86
C VAL A 181 -11.93 1.75 12.78
N LEU A 182 -12.61 1.14 11.80
CA LEU A 182 -14.06 1.25 11.63
C LEU A 182 -14.84 0.57 12.77
N ALA A 183 -14.33 -0.55 13.28
CA ALA A 183 -14.98 -1.29 14.35
C ALA A 183 -14.65 -0.77 15.76
N GLY A 184 -13.62 0.07 15.92
CA GLY A 184 -13.13 0.51 17.23
C GLY A 184 -12.51 -0.64 18.04
N THR A 185 -11.92 -1.63 17.37
CA THR A 185 -11.36 -2.85 17.97
C THR A 185 -9.85 -2.78 18.17
N LEU A 186 -9.23 -1.65 17.84
CA LEU A 186 -7.81 -1.42 18.08
C LEU A 186 -7.49 -1.53 19.58
N THR A 187 -6.57 -2.44 19.93
CA THR A 187 -6.12 -2.63 21.31
C THR A 187 -5.40 -1.38 21.82
N GLY A 188 -5.84 -0.76 22.93
CA GLY A 188 -5.12 0.40 23.48
C GLY A 188 -3.74 0.05 24.05
N ARG A 189 -2.94 1.05 24.43
CA ARG A 189 -1.59 0.83 25.00
C ARG A 189 -1.63 0.07 26.32
N THR A 190 -2.75 0.21 27.01
CA THR A 190 -3.09 -0.56 28.20
C THR A 190 -4.43 -1.24 27.97
N ILE A 191 -4.70 -2.29 28.72
CA ILE A 191 -6.01 -2.98 28.73
C ILE A 191 -7.20 -2.05 29.08
N LEU A 192 -6.92 -0.87 29.65
CA LEU A 192 -7.91 0.13 30.06
C LEU A 192 -8.12 1.23 29.01
N GLU A 193 -7.25 1.31 28.01
CA GLU A 193 -7.38 2.28 26.93
C GLU A 193 -8.20 1.64 25.81
N SER A 194 -9.29 2.29 25.43
CA SER A 194 -10.08 1.94 24.25
C SER A 194 -9.93 3.05 23.23
N VAL A 195 -9.82 2.66 21.96
CA VAL A 195 -9.80 3.61 20.85
C VAL A 195 -11.14 3.50 20.16
N ALA A 196 -11.92 4.59 20.20
CA ALA A 196 -13.25 4.60 19.63
C ALA A 196 -13.19 4.34 18.12
N ALA A 197 -14.27 3.75 17.60
CA ALA A 197 -14.46 3.61 16.16
C ALA A 197 -14.42 4.99 15.49
N MET A 198 -13.70 5.08 14.38
CA MET A 198 -13.79 6.25 13.51
C MET A 198 -15.06 6.10 12.64
N PRO A 199 -15.95 7.10 12.60
CA PRO A 199 -17.12 7.05 11.73
C PRO A 199 -16.74 6.84 10.26
N GLU A 200 -17.56 6.09 9.53
CA GLU A 200 -17.33 5.78 8.12
C GLU A 200 -17.12 7.04 7.24
N PRO A 201 -17.92 8.13 7.38
CA PRO A 201 -17.70 9.35 6.59
C PRO A 201 -16.36 10.04 6.86
N GLU A 202 -15.88 10.00 8.10
CA GLU A 202 -14.59 10.58 8.47
C GLU A 202 -13.45 9.71 7.94
N THR A 203 -13.58 8.39 8.07
CA THR A 203 -12.64 7.40 7.54
C THR A 203 -12.48 7.55 6.02
N GLN A 204 -13.61 7.66 5.31
CA GLN A 204 -13.61 7.91 3.87
C GLN A 204 -12.94 9.25 3.55
N HIS A 205 -13.26 10.32 4.26
CA HIS A 205 -12.68 11.64 3.99
C HIS A 205 -11.15 11.67 4.12
N VAL A 206 -10.60 11.00 5.15
CA VAL A 206 -9.15 10.88 5.37
C VAL A 206 -8.49 10.11 4.23
N LEU A 207 -9.12 9.03 3.79
CA LEU A 207 -8.64 8.21 2.68
C LEU A 207 -8.66 8.99 1.37
N ASP A 208 -9.79 9.62 1.04
CA ASP A 208 -9.99 10.40 -0.20
C ASP A 208 -9.02 11.58 -0.27
N THR A 209 -8.85 12.33 0.83
CA THR A 209 -7.90 13.45 0.91
C THR A 209 -6.47 12.99 0.59
N THR A 210 -6.07 11.83 1.12
CA THR A 210 -4.74 11.26 0.85
C THR A 210 -4.61 10.83 -0.61
N ILE A 211 -5.61 10.11 -1.14
CA ILE A 211 -5.64 9.60 -2.52
C ILE A 211 -5.53 10.77 -3.51
N GLU A 212 -6.38 11.79 -3.38
CA GLU A 212 -6.43 12.94 -4.26
C GLU A 212 -5.10 13.71 -4.27
N ALA A 213 -4.47 13.86 -3.10
CA ALA A 213 -3.18 14.53 -2.97
C ALA A 213 -2.03 13.80 -3.70
N THR A 214 -2.12 12.46 -3.86
CA THR A 214 -1.09 11.71 -4.62
C THR A 214 -1.02 12.15 -6.08
N ARG A 215 -2.16 12.56 -6.68
CA ARG A 215 -2.34 12.81 -8.12
C ARG A 215 -1.93 11.62 -9.00
N ARG A 216 -2.07 10.41 -8.46
CA ARG A 216 -1.82 9.14 -9.15
C ARG A 216 -3.07 8.27 -9.10
N SER A 217 -3.06 7.21 -9.88
CA SER A 217 -4.03 6.14 -9.72
C SER A 217 -3.68 5.34 -8.46
N VAL A 218 -4.66 5.12 -7.58
CA VAL A 218 -4.43 4.53 -6.26
C VAL A 218 -5.20 3.23 -6.07
N ALA A 219 -4.50 2.20 -5.60
CA ALA A 219 -5.09 0.98 -5.07
C ALA A 219 -5.09 1.06 -3.54
N VAL A 220 -6.20 0.67 -2.91
CA VAL A 220 -6.24 0.46 -1.47
C VAL A 220 -6.19 -1.03 -1.19
N HIS A 221 -5.15 -1.46 -0.48
CA HIS A 221 -4.98 -2.84 -0.04
C HIS A 221 -5.51 -3.01 1.37
N CYS A 222 -6.43 -3.96 1.57
CA CYS A 222 -6.91 -4.33 2.89
C CYS A 222 -6.87 -5.85 3.05
N CYS A 223 -6.00 -6.33 3.94
CA CYS A 223 -5.92 -7.74 4.32
C CYS A 223 -6.45 -8.03 5.73
N GLY A 224 -6.77 -7.01 6.53
CA GLY A 224 -7.33 -7.19 7.87
C GLY A 224 -8.81 -7.61 7.81
N GLY A 225 -9.24 -8.42 8.79
CA GLY A 225 -10.66 -8.68 9.08
C GLY A 225 -11.59 -8.92 7.89
N THR A 226 -12.79 -8.37 7.99
CA THR A 226 -13.78 -8.26 6.90
C THR A 226 -13.49 -6.98 6.13
N VAL A 227 -13.29 -7.08 4.81
CA VAL A 227 -12.93 -5.92 3.98
C VAL A 227 -14.14 -4.97 3.88
N PRO A 228 -13.99 -3.67 4.20
CA PRO A 228 -15.09 -2.70 4.15
C PRO A 228 -15.36 -2.26 2.71
N THR A 229 -15.89 -3.18 1.91
CA THR A 229 -16.14 -3.01 0.47
C THR A 229 -17.06 -1.83 0.14
N GLY A 230 -18.04 -1.52 1.01
CA GLY A 230 -18.92 -0.36 0.86
C GLY A 230 -18.17 0.97 0.90
N LEU A 231 -17.32 1.18 1.92
CA LEU A 231 -16.47 2.36 2.04
C LEU A 231 -15.47 2.45 0.88
N LEU A 232 -14.82 1.33 0.52
CA LEU A 232 -13.83 1.31 -0.55
C LEU A 232 -14.45 1.54 -1.94
N ARG A 233 -15.72 1.19 -2.13
CA ARG A 233 -16.46 1.52 -3.35
C ARG A 233 -16.82 3.00 -3.41
N ALA A 234 -17.13 3.60 -2.26
CA ALA A 234 -17.53 5.01 -2.17
C ALA A 234 -16.33 5.98 -2.17
N SER A 235 -15.13 5.49 -1.91
CA SER A 235 -13.90 6.28 -1.87
C SER A 235 -13.36 6.64 -3.26
N ALA A 236 -12.32 7.46 -3.29
CA ALA A 236 -11.61 7.87 -4.49
C ALA A 236 -10.66 6.78 -5.06
N ALA A 237 -10.67 5.56 -4.53
CA ALA A 237 -9.77 4.49 -4.96
C ALA A 237 -10.10 3.95 -6.36
N ASP A 238 -9.11 3.86 -7.24
CA ASP A 238 -9.25 3.29 -8.58
C ASP A 238 -9.26 1.74 -8.55
N ALA A 239 -8.61 1.17 -7.53
CA ALA A 239 -8.48 -0.26 -7.36
C ALA A 239 -8.55 -0.68 -5.89
N VAL A 240 -8.98 -1.92 -5.65
CA VAL A 240 -9.00 -2.54 -4.32
C VAL A 240 -8.22 -3.84 -4.36
N ALA A 241 -7.22 -3.96 -3.48
CA ALA A 241 -6.46 -5.18 -3.30
C ALA A 241 -6.91 -5.94 -2.05
N LEU A 242 -7.14 -7.25 -2.20
CA LEU A 242 -7.65 -8.10 -1.12
C LEU A 242 -6.97 -9.47 -1.14
N ASP A 243 -6.79 -10.06 0.03
CA ASP A 243 -6.31 -11.43 0.18
C ASP A 243 -7.47 -12.41 -0.06
N VAL A 244 -7.42 -13.15 -1.18
CA VAL A 244 -8.48 -14.09 -1.55
C VAL A 244 -8.61 -15.21 -0.53
N ALA A 245 -7.55 -15.57 0.19
CA ALA A 245 -7.60 -16.58 1.24
C ALA A 245 -8.42 -16.14 2.46
N ARG A 246 -8.67 -14.84 2.62
CA ARG A 246 -9.47 -14.27 3.72
C ARG A 246 -10.92 -13.97 3.33
N VAL A 247 -11.26 -14.09 2.05
CA VAL A 247 -12.62 -13.85 1.56
C VAL A 247 -13.57 -14.93 2.08
N SER A 248 -14.58 -14.50 2.83
CA SER A 248 -15.65 -15.34 3.33
C SER A 248 -16.89 -15.26 2.45
N ALA A 249 -17.93 -16.04 2.77
CA ALA A 249 -19.20 -15.95 2.07
C ALA A 249 -19.91 -14.59 2.30
N ALA A 250 -19.65 -13.92 3.43
CA ALA A 250 -20.26 -12.64 3.75
C ALA A 250 -19.67 -11.48 2.92
N ASP A 251 -18.47 -11.65 2.37
CA ASP A 251 -17.78 -10.62 1.58
C ASP A 251 -18.20 -10.63 0.11
N LEU A 252 -18.86 -11.70 -0.37
CA LEU A 252 -19.14 -11.90 -1.78
C LEU A 252 -20.00 -10.80 -2.39
N ASP A 253 -21.08 -10.41 -1.71
CA ASP A 253 -21.98 -9.39 -2.24
C ASP A 253 -21.23 -8.06 -2.42
N GLY A 254 -20.44 -7.66 -1.42
CA GLY A 254 -19.62 -6.45 -1.49
C GLY A 254 -18.53 -6.50 -2.55
N ILE A 255 -17.88 -7.64 -2.75
CA ILE A 255 -16.88 -7.85 -3.82
C ILE A 255 -17.55 -7.80 -5.20
N GLY A 256 -18.74 -8.38 -5.33
CA GLY A 256 -19.56 -8.30 -6.55
C GLY A 256 -19.93 -6.86 -6.89
N GLU A 257 -20.39 -6.09 -5.89
CA GLU A 257 -20.71 -4.68 -6.04
C GLU A 257 -19.48 -3.83 -6.43
N LEU A 258 -18.28 -4.14 -5.90
CA LEU A 258 -17.03 -3.50 -6.33
C LEU A 258 -16.75 -3.76 -7.81
N LEU A 259 -16.85 -5.02 -8.26
CA LEU A 259 -16.66 -5.37 -9.67
C LEU A 259 -17.68 -4.68 -10.58
N ASP A 260 -18.96 -4.69 -10.21
CA ASP A 260 -20.04 -4.06 -10.97
C ASP A 260 -19.89 -2.54 -11.08
N SER A 261 -19.33 -1.90 -10.04
CA SER A 261 -19.04 -0.46 -10.05
C SER A 261 -17.89 -0.06 -10.99
N GLY A 262 -17.14 -1.04 -11.50
CA GLY A 262 -15.99 -0.83 -12.38
C GLY A 262 -14.66 -0.65 -11.64
N THR A 263 -14.64 -0.78 -10.31
CA THR A 263 -13.40 -0.79 -9.51
C THR A 263 -12.51 -1.95 -9.95
N THR A 264 -11.22 -1.68 -10.14
CA THR A 264 -10.27 -2.76 -10.47
C THR A 264 -9.97 -3.59 -9.23
N LEU A 265 -10.17 -4.90 -9.29
CA LEU A 265 -9.80 -5.80 -8.19
C LEU A 265 -8.41 -6.40 -8.39
N LEU A 266 -7.57 -6.27 -7.38
CA LEU A 266 -6.25 -6.92 -7.30
C LEU A 266 -6.34 -8.09 -6.31
N LEU A 267 -6.25 -9.30 -6.84
CA LEU A 267 -6.45 -10.51 -6.05
C LEU A 267 -5.10 -11.02 -5.51
N GLY A 268 -4.95 -11.01 -4.19
CA GLY A 268 -3.84 -11.64 -3.48
C GLY A 268 -3.99 -13.15 -3.51
N LEU A 269 -3.13 -13.83 -4.28
CA LEU A 269 -3.21 -15.28 -4.53
C LEU A 269 -2.00 -16.07 -4.02
N ILE A 270 -0.87 -15.39 -3.80
CA ILE A 270 0.38 -16.02 -3.39
C ILE A 270 0.51 -15.88 -1.87
N PRO A 271 0.65 -17.00 -1.13
CA PRO A 271 0.90 -16.94 0.30
C PRO A 271 2.20 -16.20 0.63
N THR A 272 2.18 -15.43 1.72
CA THR A 272 3.37 -14.71 2.22
C THR A 272 4.33 -15.60 3.02
N THR A 273 3.91 -16.83 3.34
CA THR A 273 4.75 -17.84 3.99
C THR A 273 5.29 -18.83 2.97
N ALA A 274 6.56 -19.21 3.15
CA ALA A 274 7.20 -20.19 2.28
C ALA A 274 6.44 -21.53 2.33
N PRO A 275 5.86 -21.99 1.21
CA PRO A 275 5.14 -23.24 1.19
C PRO A 275 6.12 -24.41 1.28
N ALA A 276 5.70 -25.52 1.89
CA ALA A 276 6.52 -26.72 2.01
C ALA A 276 6.92 -27.32 0.64
N THR A 277 6.06 -27.13 -0.37
CA THR A 277 6.32 -27.49 -1.77
C THR A 277 5.94 -26.32 -2.67
N PRO A 278 6.70 -26.07 -3.76
CA PRO A 278 6.33 -25.03 -4.72
C PRO A 278 4.94 -25.29 -5.32
N PRO A 279 3.99 -24.34 -5.21
CA PRO A 279 2.67 -24.50 -5.78
C PRO A 279 2.74 -24.42 -7.30
N THR A 280 1.87 -25.17 -7.97
CA THR A 280 1.66 -25.04 -9.42
C THR A 280 0.88 -23.76 -9.73
N TRP A 281 1.04 -23.21 -10.93
CA TRP A 281 0.27 -22.04 -11.38
C TRP A 281 -1.25 -22.24 -11.25
N ARG A 282 -1.75 -23.48 -11.44
CA ARG A 282 -3.17 -23.81 -11.29
C ARG A 282 -3.63 -23.68 -9.84
N GLN A 283 -2.81 -24.10 -8.88
CA GLN A 283 -3.13 -23.98 -7.46
C GLN A 283 -3.19 -22.51 -7.03
N VAL A 284 -2.33 -21.66 -7.58
CA VAL A 284 -2.33 -20.21 -7.32
C VAL A 284 -3.54 -19.52 -7.98
N ALA A 285 -3.90 -19.89 -9.21
CA ALA A 285 -5.00 -19.25 -9.94
C ALA A 285 -6.41 -19.75 -9.54
N ALA A 286 -6.53 -20.98 -9.03
CA ALA A 286 -7.82 -21.60 -8.72
C ALA A 286 -8.71 -20.78 -7.75
N PRO A 287 -8.19 -20.14 -6.69
CA PRO A 287 -8.99 -19.29 -5.82
C PRO A 287 -9.64 -18.11 -6.56
N ALA A 288 -8.92 -17.43 -7.45
CA ALA A 288 -9.46 -16.34 -8.26
C ALA A 288 -10.59 -16.81 -9.20
N VAL A 289 -10.37 -17.94 -9.88
CA VAL A 289 -11.39 -18.53 -10.77
C VAL A 289 -12.64 -18.91 -9.98
N THR A 290 -12.46 -19.53 -8.81
CA THR A 290 -13.56 -19.93 -7.94
C THR A 290 -14.35 -18.73 -7.44
N LEU A 291 -13.67 -17.65 -7.07
CA LEU A 291 -14.31 -16.40 -6.65
C LEU A 291 -15.18 -15.82 -7.78
N ILE A 292 -14.61 -15.65 -8.97
CA ILE A 292 -15.33 -15.09 -10.13
C ILE A 292 -16.51 -15.96 -10.55
N ASP A 293 -16.35 -17.29 -10.57
CA ASP A 293 -17.43 -18.22 -10.89
C ASP A 293 -18.57 -18.13 -9.85
N ARG A 294 -18.25 -17.98 -8.56
CA ARG A 294 -19.26 -17.81 -7.48
C ARG A 294 -20.01 -16.49 -7.57
N LEU A 295 -19.34 -15.43 -7.99
CA LEU A 295 -19.95 -14.12 -8.21
C LEU A 295 -20.77 -14.07 -9.51
N GLY A 296 -20.65 -15.07 -10.38
CA GLY A 296 -21.39 -15.15 -11.64
C GLY A 296 -20.82 -14.28 -12.77
N PHE A 297 -19.60 -13.75 -12.62
CA PHE A 297 -18.94 -12.95 -13.64
C PHE A 297 -18.26 -13.83 -14.70
N PRO A 298 -18.13 -13.33 -15.95
CA PRO A 298 -17.36 -14.04 -16.96
C PRO A 298 -15.88 -14.07 -16.57
N ARG A 299 -15.21 -15.22 -16.75
CA ARG A 299 -13.77 -15.37 -16.46
C ARG A 299 -12.87 -14.39 -17.22
N ALA A 300 -13.35 -13.79 -18.31
CA ALA A 300 -12.68 -12.70 -19.02
C ALA A 300 -12.54 -11.40 -18.19
N ALA A 301 -13.15 -11.34 -17.01
CA ALA A 301 -12.92 -10.32 -15.99
C ALA A 301 -11.55 -10.49 -15.29
N LEU A 302 -10.99 -11.70 -15.26
CA LEU A 302 -9.59 -11.93 -14.84
C LEU A 302 -8.69 -11.52 -16.01
N ARG A 303 -7.94 -10.43 -15.85
CA ARG A 303 -7.07 -9.85 -16.88
C ARG A 303 -5.68 -9.57 -16.33
#